data_AF-A0A8H8S214-F1
#
_entry.id   AF-A0A8H8S214-F1
#
_cell.length_a   1.000
_cell.length_b   1.000
_cell.length_c   1.000
_cell.angle_alpha   90.00
_cell.angle_beta   90.00
_cell.angle_gamma   90.00
#
_symmetry.space_group_name_H-M   'P 1'
#
loop_
_entity.id
_entity.type
_entity.pdbx_description
1 polymer ?
#
loop_
_entity_poly.entity_id
_entity_poly.type
_entity_poly.pdbx_seq_one_letter_code
_entity_poly.pdbx_strand_id
1 'polypeptide(L)'
;MPVLHTGRTVRHISPAQLNLERVYEQNRINIQKKDATKAPEPAPGPAAKGKPRLLLMGQRRSGKSSISSVVFHKMPPNETLFLESTARIQKDSMHSFMDFQVWDLPGQLDFMDPSFDLDAIFCEIGALIWVIDAQDDYIEAINRLNSTILNLQPSYQNVNIEVFIHKVDGLSDDYKLDIQRDIMQRIQDELSDHGVENAPITFHLTSIYNHSIFEAFSKVIQKLIPHLATLEALLNDLCRACRFEKAYLFDVLSKIYIATDSSPVDMPSYEICSDYIDVIVDVSEIYGWERPKEYIEFLEGPPWNKKLDDQVACKNAESVIVLTDMKRPIMLREVNQYLALVAIMCEGSHEKMPSVTMNVEATVTGLSEVFEITKHRK
;
A
#
# COMPACT_ATOMS: atom_id res chain seq x y z
N MET A 1 -58.33 -43.57 6.72
CA MET A 1 -58.39 -42.91 5.39
C MET A 1 -59.20 -41.65 5.58
N PRO A 2 -58.70 -40.43 5.26
CA PRO A 2 -58.33 -40.04 3.89
C PRO A 2 -57.09 -39.11 3.70
N VAL A 3 -56.46 -39.26 2.54
CA VAL A 3 -55.90 -38.29 1.56
C VAL A 3 -55.00 -37.12 2.01
N LEU A 4 -53.71 -37.24 1.66
CA LEU A 4 -52.70 -36.17 1.56
C LEU A 4 -53.04 -35.18 0.44
N HIS A 5 -53.06 -33.87 0.74
CA HIS A 5 -53.04 -32.79 -0.24
C HIS A 5 -51.69 -32.07 -0.20
N THR A 6 -50.98 -32.09 -1.32
CA THR A 6 -49.71 -31.42 -1.56
C THR A 6 -49.93 -29.94 -1.87
N GLY A 7 -49.77 -29.08 -0.86
CA GLY A 7 -49.76 -27.62 -1.05
C GLY A 7 -48.38 -27.12 -1.47
N ARG A 8 -48.20 -26.77 -2.75
CA ARG A 8 -47.07 -25.93 -3.20
C ARG A 8 -47.24 -24.52 -2.64
N THR A 9 -46.34 -24.09 -1.77
CA THR A 9 -46.26 -22.70 -1.31
C THR A 9 -45.75 -21.81 -2.45
N VAL A 10 -46.64 -21.02 -3.04
CA VAL A 10 -46.28 -19.99 -4.02
C VAL A 10 -45.64 -18.84 -3.24
N ARG A 11 -44.32 -18.64 -3.37
CA ARG A 11 -43.62 -17.47 -2.83
C ARG A 11 -44.09 -16.24 -3.63
N HIS A 12 -44.85 -15.35 -2.99
CA HIS A 12 -45.14 -14.03 -3.55
C HIS A 12 -43.87 -13.17 -3.46
N ILE A 13 -43.13 -13.10 -4.57
CA ILE A 13 -41.97 -12.21 -4.69
C ILE A 13 -42.50 -10.82 -5.06
N SER A 14 -42.08 -9.79 -4.32
CA SER A 14 -42.50 -8.41 -4.59
C SER A 14 -41.93 -7.90 -5.93
N PRO A 15 -42.61 -6.99 -6.64
CA PRO A 15 -42.10 -6.41 -7.89
C PRO A 15 -40.72 -5.74 -7.73
N ALA A 16 -40.44 -5.22 -6.54
CA ALA A 16 -39.16 -4.61 -6.20
C ALA A 16 -38.02 -5.64 -6.11
N GLN A 17 -38.26 -6.82 -5.52
CA GLN A 17 -37.26 -7.90 -5.48
C GLN A 17 -36.97 -8.47 -6.88
N LEU A 18 -38.00 -8.61 -7.71
CA LEU A 18 -37.82 -9.01 -9.11
C LEU A 18 -37.01 -8.00 -9.92
N ASN A 19 -37.19 -6.70 -9.66
CA ASN A 19 -36.38 -5.67 -10.29
C ASN A 19 -34.94 -5.68 -9.76
N LEU A 20 -34.74 -5.93 -8.47
CA LEU A 20 -33.40 -6.04 -7.88
C LEU A 20 -32.64 -7.23 -8.46
N GLU A 21 -33.26 -8.41 -8.54
CA GLU A 21 -32.65 -9.61 -9.14
C GLU A 21 -32.32 -9.39 -10.62
N ARG A 22 -33.19 -8.73 -11.39
CA ARG A 22 -32.88 -8.37 -12.79
C ARG A 22 -31.71 -7.43 -12.92
N VAL A 23 -31.58 -6.44 -12.03
CA VAL A 23 -30.43 -5.52 -12.02
C VAL A 23 -29.15 -6.26 -11.64
N TYR A 24 -29.22 -7.19 -10.68
CA TYR A 24 -28.08 -8.04 -10.31
C TYR A 24 -27.67 -8.98 -11.45
N GLU A 25 -28.61 -9.60 -12.15
CA GLU A 25 -28.33 -10.45 -13.32
C GLU A 25 -27.79 -9.64 -14.50
N GLN A 26 -28.33 -8.45 -14.77
CA GLN A 26 -27.81 -7.55 -15.80
C GLN A 26 -26.39 -7.08 -15.47
N ASN A 27 -26.10 -6.75 -14.21
CA ASN A 27 -24.75 -6.41 -13.78
C ASN A 27 -23.79 -7.60 -13.88
N ARG A 28 -24.23 -8.82 -13.53
CA ARG A 28 -23.43 -10.05 -13.70
C ARG A 28 -23.10 -10.32 -15.17
N ILE A 29 -24.08 -10.15 -16.07
CA ILE A 29 -23.89 -10.33 -17.51
C ILE A 29 -22.99 -9.23 -18.08
N ASN A 30 -23.11 -8.00 -17.59
CA ASN A 30 -22.23 -6.90 -18.00
C ASN A 30 -20.78 -7.11 -17.54
N ILE A 31 -20.56 -7.65 -16.33
CA ILE A 31 -19.22 -8.01 -15.83
C ILE A 31 -18.65 -9.16 -16.68
N GLN A 32 -19.43 -10.22 -16.93
CA GLN A 32 -19.00 -11.35 -17.76
C GLN A 32 -18.73 -10.95 -19.23
N LYS A 33 -19.49 -9.99 -19.79
CA LYS A 33 -19.21 -9.44 -21.12
C LYS A 33 -17.94 -8.59 -21.12
N LYS A 34 -17.68 -7.82 -20.06
CA LYS A 34 -16.45 -7.01 -19.92
C LYS A 34 -15.20 -7.89 -19.88
N ASP A 35 -15.27 -9.05 -19.24
CA ASP A 35 -14.20 -10.06 -19.23
C ASP A 35 -14.08 -10.84 -20.54
N ALA A 36 -15.20 -11.16 -21.20
CA ALA A 36 -15.19 -11.90 -22.46
C ALA A 36 -14.75 -11.07 -23.69
N THR A 37 -14.81 -9.73 -23.63
CA THR A 37 -14.36 -8.86 -24.74
C THR A 37 -12.88 -8.49 -24.73
N LYS A 38 -12.08 -8.94 -23.76
CA LYS A 38 -10.61 -8.83 -23.86
C LYS A 38 -10.08 -9.93 -24.79
N ALA A 39 -10.02 -9.62 -26.09
CA ALA A 39 -9.20 -10.35 -27.05
C ALA A 39 -7.73 -10.38 -26.55
N PRO A 40 -6.95 -11.43 -26.88
CA PRO A 40 -5.61 -11.61 -26.34
C PRO A 40 -4.71 -10.47 -26.82
N GLU A 41 -4.24 -9.66 -25.89
CA GLU A 41 -3.18 -8.70 -26.16
C GLU A 41 -1.95 -9.45 -26.69
N PRO A 42 -1.28 -8.94 -27.74
CA PRO A 42 -0.07 -9.56 -28.26
C PRO A 42 1.02 -9.57 -27.17
N ALA A 43 1.86 -10.62 -27.22
CA ALA A 43 3.04 -10.77 -26.37
C ALA A 43 3.92 -9.49 -26.33
N PRO A 44 4.61 -9.26 -25.22
CA PRO A 44 4.84 -7.93 -24.65
C PRO A 44 5.85 -7.10 -25.45
N GLY A 45 5.52 -5.83 -25.65
CA GLY A 45 6.53 -4.81 -25.97
C GLY A 45 7.56 -4.68 -24.84
N PRO A 46 8.76 -4.16 -25.14
CA PRO A 46 9.83 -4.04 -24.16
C PRO A 46 9.32 -3.24 -22.96
N ALA A 47 9.52 -3.80 -21.78
CA ALA A 47 9.11 -3.23 -20.52
C ALA A 47 9.47 -1.73 -20.44
N ALA A 48 8.52 -0.91 -19.98
CA ALA A 48 8.68 0.53 -19.89
C ALA A 48 9.94 0.87 -19.09
N LYS A 49 10.98 1.33 -19.80
CA LYS A 49 12.30 1.59 -19.23
C LYS A 49 12.24 2.67 -18.15
N GLY A 50 12.85 2.41 -17.00
CA GLY A 50 13.10 3.41 -15.94
C GLY A 50 12.02 3.59 -14.87
N LYS A 51 11.22 2.56 -14.58
CA LYS A 51 10.32 2.51 -13.41
C LYS A 51 10.82 1.44 -12.43
N PRO A 52 10.98 1.75 -11.12
CA PRO A 52 11.40 0.75 -10.15
C PRO A 52 10.38 -0.38 -10.08
N ARG A 53 10.87 -1.63 -10.10
CA ARG A 53 10.01 -2.82 -10.06
C ARG A 53 10.12 -3.51 -8.70
N LEU A 54 8.96 -3.83 -8.14
CA LEU A 54 8.83 -4.69 -6.96
C LEU A 54 8.40 -6.07 -7.43
N LEU A 55 9.22 -7.07 -7.12
CA LEU A 55 8.98 -8.44 -7.51
C LEU A 55 8.50 -9.24 -6.31
N LEU A 56 7.25 -9.72 -6.36
CA LEU A 56 6.67 -10.59 -5.34
C LEU A 56 6.89 -12.04 -5.74
N MET A 57 7.72 -12.75 -4.98
CA MET A 57 8.01 -14.17 -5.12
C MET A 57 7.65 -14.94 -3.87
N GLY A 58 7.51 -16.26 -4.01
CA GLY A 58 7.33 -17.16 -2.89
C GLY A 58 6.62 -18.45 -3.31
N GLN A 59 6.41 -19.34 -2.34
CA GLN A 59 5.72 -20.60 -2.56
C GLN A 59 4.28 -20.42 -3.07
N ARG A 60 3.68 -21.50 -3.57
CA ARG A 60 2.23 -21.51 -3.83
C ARG A 60 1.47 -21.33 -2.52
N ARG A 61 0.37 -20.58 -2.55
CA ARG A 61 -0.49 -20.31 -1.38
C ARG A 61 0.18 -19.56 -0.22
N SER A 62 1.37 -18.98 -0.43
CA SER A 62 2.06 -18.13 0.56
C SER A 62 1.34 -16.81 0.85
N GLY A 63 0.37 -16.39 0.03
CA GLY A 63 -0.41 -15.16 0.24
C GLY A 63 0.03 -13.95 -0.61
N LYS A 64 1.01 -14.08 -1.50
CA LYS A 64 1.48 -13.00 -2.40
C LYS A 64 0.38 -12.23 -3.15
N SER A 65 -0.59 -12.92 -3.74
CA SER A 65 -1.68 -12.28 -4.49
C SER A 65 -2.68 -11.59 -3.56
N SER A 66 -2.90 -12.16 -2.36
CA SER A 66 -3.70 -11.52 -1.29
C SER A 66 -3.02 -10.24 -0.83
N ILE A 67 -1.71 -10.26 -0.63
CA ILE A 67 -0.91 -9.08 -0.28
C ILE A 67 -1.06 -7.98 -1.35
N SER A 68 -0.87 -8.32 -2.63
CA SER A 68 -1.01 -7.35 -3.73
C SER A 68 -2.42 -6.75 -3.77
N SER A 69 -3.45 -7.57 -3.57
CA SER A 69 -4.85 -7.12 -3.61
C SER A 69 -5.21 -6.22 -2.42
N VAL A 70 -4.73 -6.53 -1.21
CA VAL A 70 -5.02 -5.73 -0.02
C VAL A 70 -4.31 -4.38 -0.07
N VAL A 71 -3.02 -4.39 -0.43
CA VAL A 71 -2.20 -3.16 -0.40
C VAL A 71 -2.53 -2.23 -1.56
N PHE A 72 -2.70 -2.77 -2.78
CA PHE A 72 -2.83 -1.94 -3.98
C PHE A 72 -4.25 -1.77 -4.49
N HIS A 73 -5.15 -2.72 -4.22
CA HIS A 73 -6.55 -2.65 -4.66
C HIS A 73 -7.53 -2.29 -3.55
N LYS A 74 -7.04 -2.02 -2.33
CA LYS A 74 -7.85 -1.78 -1.12
C LYS A 74 -8.92 -2.86 -0.90
N MET A 75 -8.64 -4.10 -1.32
CA MET A 75 -9.55 -5.21 -1.09
C MET A 75 -9.55 -5.56 0.40
N PRO A 76 -10.72 -5.71 1.05
CA PRO A 76 -10.76 -6.09 2.45
C PRO A 76 -10.17 -7.51 2.63
N PRO A 77 -9.39 -7.76 3.71
CA PRO A 77 -8.70 -9.04 3.91
C PRO A 77 -9.63 -10.26 3.85
N ASN A 78 -10.88 -10.13 4.30
CA ASN A 78 -11.87 -11.21 4.29
C ASN A 78 -12.28 -11.65 2.87
N GLU A 79 -12.21 -10.76 1.88
CA GLU A 79 -12.53 -11.09 0.49
C GLU A 79 -11.38 -11.81 -0.22
N THR A 80 -10.16 -11.71 0.32
CA THR A 80 -8.98 -12.36 -0.28
C THR A 80 -9.04 -13.89 -0.25
N LEU A 81 -9.90 -14.47 0.59
CA LEU A 81 -10.15 -15.92 0.63
C LEU A 81 -10.74 -16.45 -0.68
N PHE A 82 -11.39 -15.59 -1.47
CA PHE A 82 -12.01 -15.95 -2.75
C PHE A 82 -11.10 -15.74 -3.95
N LEU A 83 -9.85 -15.32 -3.73
CA LEU A 83 -8.88 -15.16 -4.82
C LEU A 83 -8.50 -16.52 -5.39
N GLU A 84 -8.59 -16.63 -6.71
CA GLU A 84 -8.15 -17.82 -7.44
C GLU A 84 -6.62 -17.92 -7.46
N SER A 85 -6.11 -19.13 -7.64
CA SER A 85 -4.66 -19.36 -7.72
C SER A 85 -4.08 -18.71 -8.97
N THR A 86 -3.08 -17.84 -8.79
CA THR A 86 -2.37 -17.15 -9.87
C THR A 86 -1.67 -18.15 -10.80
N ALA A 87 -2.19 -18.30 -12.01
CA ALA A 87 -1.64 -19.18 -13.05
C ALA A 87 -0.70 -18.45 -14.04
N ARG A 88 -0.74 -17.11 -14.07
CA ARG A 88 0.06 -16.26 -14.97
C ARG A 88 0.65 -15.09 -14.21
N ILE A 89 1.78 -14.56 -14.68
CA ILE A 89 2.38 -13.37 -14.11
C ILE A 89 1.38 -12.21 -14.22
N GLN A 90 0.98 -11.66 -13.07
CA GLN A 90 0.17 -10.45 -13.02
C GLN A 90 1.11 -9.26 -12.90
N LYS A 91 0.90 -8.25 -13.75
CA LYS A 91 1.70 -7.02 -13.77
C LYS A 91 0.77 -5.86 -13.46
N ASP A 92 0.91 -5.33 -12.27
CA ASP A 92 0.14 -4.19 -11.82
C ASP A 92 1.03 -2.95 -11.91
N SER A 93 0.64 -2.00 -12.77
CA SER A 93 1.27 -0.68 -12.83
C SER A 93 0.47 0.28 -11.96
N MET A 94 1.09 0.81 -10.92
CA MET A 94 0.46 1.77 -10.03
C MET A 94 0.86 3.19 -10.40
N HIS A 95 -0.16 4.04 -10.58
CA HIS A 95 0.01 5.48 -10.70
C HIS A 95 -0.09 6.08 -9.29
N SER A 96 1.04 6.09 -8.59
CA SER A 96 1.19 6.71 -7.28
C SER A 96 2.34 7.74 -7.35
N PHE A 97 2.68 8.34 -6.21
CA PHE A 97 3.86 9.17 -5.99
C PHE A 97 5.12 8.64 -6.70
N MET A 98 5.32 7.33 -6.64
CA MET A 98 6.34 6.62 -7.41
C MET A 98 5.61 5.67 -8.36
N ASP A 99 5.78 5.86 -9.66
CA ASP A 99 5.31 4.89 -10.66
C ASP A 99 6.16 3.62 -10.53
N PHE A 100 5.71 2.65 -9.72
CA PHE A 100 6.32 1.33 -9.62
C PHE A 100 5.45 0.27 -10.29
N GLN A 101 6.11 -0.80 -10.73
CA GLN A 101 5.42 -1.98 -11.23
C GLN A 101 5.53 -3.09 -10.18
N VAL A 102 4.39 -3.66 -9.81
CA VAL A 102 4.33 -4.85 -8.96
C VAL A 102 4.13 -6.05 -9.85
N TRP A 103 5.04 -7.01 -9.74
CA TRP A 103 4.97 -8.24 -10.51
C TRP A 103 4.71 -9.39 -9.54
N ASP A 104 3.53 -10.01 -9.65
CA ASP A 104 3.18 -11.22 -8.89
C ASP A 104 3.54 -12.45 -9.73
N LEU A 105 4.52 -13.21 -9.25
CA LEU A 105 5.02 -14.40 -9.93
C LEU A 105 4.32 -15.67 -9.42
N PRO A 106 3.86 -16.57 -10.31
CA PRO A 106 3.29 -17.85 -9.89
C PRO A 106 4.33 -18.67 -9.09
N GLY A 107 3.92 -19.24 -7.96
CA GLY A 107 4.80 -20.01 -7.05
C GLY A 107 5.27 -21.37 -7.58
N GLN A 108 5.02 -21.62 -8.88
CA GLN A 108 5.42 -22.81 -9.65
C GLN A 108 6.60 -22.58 -10.56
N LEU A 109 7.01 -21.33 -10.75
CA LEU A 109 8.02 -21.03 -11.74
C LEU A 109 9.34 -21.64 -11.30
N ASP A 110 9.77 -22.66 -12.02
CA ASP A 110 11.16 -23.04 -12.06
C ASP A 110 11.90 -21.95 -12.83
N PHE A 111 12.75 -21.20 -12.13
CA PHE A 111 13.61 -20.16 -12.68
C PHE A 111 14.60 -20.67 -13.74
N MET A 112 14.64 -21.98 -13.93
CA MET A 112 15.49 -22.71 -14.87
C MET A 112 14.88 -22.83 -16.27
N ASP A 113 13.64 -22.36 -16.48
CA ASP A 113 13.00 -22.45 -17.79
C ASP A 113 13.52 -21.32 -18.71
N PRO A 114 14.27 -21.61 -19.79
CA PRO A 114 14.88 -20.61 -20.68
C PRO A 114 13.87 -19.79 -21.49
N SER A 115 12.57 -20.01 -21.28
CA SER A 115 11.48 -19.21 -21.83
C SER A 115 11.25 -17.89 -21.09
N PHE A 116 11.78 -17.76 -19.86
CA PHE A 116 11.72 -16.51 -19.11
C PHE A 116 12.97 -15.69 -19.36
N ASP A 117 12.77 -14.50 -19.92
CA ASP A 117 13.84 -13.54 -20.15
C ASP A 117 14.25 -12.89 -18.83
N LEU A 118 15.04 -13.61 -18.03
CA LEU A 118 15.53 -13.19 -16.71
C LEU A 118 16.16 -11.79 -16.80
N ASP A 119 16.86 -11.47 -17.88
CA ASP A 119 17.45 -10.14 -18.05
C ASP A 119 16.37 -9.05 -18.22
N ALA A 120 15.26 -9.33 -18.93
CA ALA A 120 14.14 -8.39 -19.00
C ALA A 120 13.39 -8.22 -17.67
N ILE A 121 13.37 -9.25 -16.81
CA ILE A 121 12.71 -9.21 -15.49
C ILE A 121 13.59 -8.52 -14.44
N PHE A 122 14.87 -8.90 -14.37
CA PHE A 122 15.79 -8.55 -13.28
C PHE A 122 16.64 -7.29 -13.53
N CYS A 123 16.78 -6.81 -14.77
CA CYS A 123 17.63 -5.65 -15.10
C CYS A 123 17.14 -4.30 -14.52
N GLU A 124 15.84 -4.14 -14.24
CA GLU A 124 15.27 -2.92 -13.63
C GLU A 124 14.63 -3.17 -12.25
N ILE A 125 15.06 -4.21 -11.54
CA ILE A 125 14.53 -4.48 -10.21
C ILE A 125 15.04 -3.44 -9.22
N GLY A 126 14.09 -2.89 -8.45
CA GLY A 126 14.39 -2.14 -7.25
C GLY A 126 14.56 -3.06 -6.04
N ALA A 127 13.59 -3.95 -5.82
CA ALA A 127 13.58 -4.88 -4.68
C ALA A 127 12.92 -6.22 -5.03
N LEU A 128 13.48 -7.30 -4.48
CA LEU A 128 12.92 -8.64 -4.50
C LEU A 128 12.29 -8.93 -3.14
N ILE A 129 10.97 -9.15 -3.12
CA ILE A 129 10.23 -9.54 -1.92
C ILE A 129 9.92 -11.03 -1.99
N TRP A 130 10.45 -11.79 -1.03
CA TRP A 130 10.18 -13.21 -0.88
C TRP A 130 9.20 -13.48 0.26
N VAL A 131 8.04 -14.03 -0.06
CA VAL A 131 6.97 -14.32 0.89
C VAL A 131 7.04 -15.77 1.35
N ILE A 132 7.30 -15.96 2.65
CA ILE A 132 7.31 -17.24 3.36
C ILE A 132 6.05 -17.35 4.21
N ASP A 133 5.33 -18.46 4.12
CA ASP A 133 4.21 -18.73 5.01
C ASP A 133 4.73 -19.25 6.36
N ALA A 134 4.42 -18.57 7.47
CA ALA A 134 4.84 -18.98 8.80
C ALA A 134 4.01 -20.14 9.39
N GLN A 135 2.86 -20.46 8.78
CA GLN A 135 1.96 -21.52 9.27
C GLN A 135 2.16 -22.86 8.54
N ASP A 136 2.88 -22.86 7.42
CA ASP A 136 3.17 -24.06 6.61
C ASP A 136 4.67 -24.43 6.73
N ASP A 137 5.06 -25.55 6.11
CA ASP A 137 6.46 -25.98 6.07
C ASP A 137 7.32 -25.01 5.22
N TYR A 138 8.11 -24.20 5.89
CA TYR A 138 8.96 -23.18 5.27
C TYR A 138 10.32 -23.72 4.80
N ILE A 139 10.68 -24.97 5.06
CA ILE A 139 11.99 -25.54 4.66
C ILE A 139 12.16 -25.50 3.14
N GLU A 140 11.13 -25.90 2.38
CA GLU A 140 11.17 -25.81 0.92
C GLU A 140 11.26 -24.35 0.44
N ALA A 141 10.69 -23.39 1.19
CA ALA A 141 10.71 -21.97 0.82
C ALA A 141 12.13 -21.42 0.94
N ILE A 142 12.83 -21.80 2.01
CA ILE A 142 14.21 -21.41 2.30
C ILE A 142 15.15 -21.97 1.22
N ASN A 143 15.07 -23.26 0.92
CA ASN A 143 15.90 -23.89 -0.12
C ASN A 143 15.74 -23.20 -1.49
N ARG A 144 14.50 -22.88 -1.86
CA ARG A 144 14.22 -22.15 -3.12
C ARG A 144 14.70 -20.70 -3.07
N LEU A 145 14.56 -20.02 -1.94
CA LEU A 145 15.09 -18.67 -1.74
C LEU A 145 16.60 -18.68 -1.94
N ASN A 146 17.32 -19.57 -1.27
CA ASN A 146 18.78 -19.65 -1.36
C ASN A 146 19.24 -19.97 -2.78
N SER A 147 18.58 -20.90 -3.46
CA SER A 147 18.83 -21.17 -4.89
C SER A 147 18.64 -19.92 -5.76
N THR A 148 17.60 -19.12 -5.48
CA THR A 148 17.31 -17.88 -6.20
C THR A 148 18.35 -16.80 -5.92
N ILE A 149 18.77 -16.64 -4.66
CA ILE A 149 19.79 -15.67 -4.26
C ILE A 149 21.14 -16.01 -4.91
N LEU A 150 21.55 -17.29 -4.89
CA LEU A 150 22.82 -17.73 -5.47
C LEU A 150 22.87 -17.49 -6.98
N ASN A 151 21.75 -17.61 -7.68
CA ASN A 151 21.66 -17.32 -9.11
C ASN A 151 21.65 -15.81 -9.42
N LEU A 152 21.11 -14.98 -8.51
CA LEU A 152 20.97 -13.54 -8.71
C LEU A 152 22.21 -12.75 -8.28
N GLN A 153 22.88 -13.16 -7.21
CA GLN A 153 24.07 -12.52 -6.63
C GLN A 153 25.17 -12.20 -7.66
N PRO A 154 25.54 -13.11 -8.60
CA PRO A 154 26.57 -12.85 -9.59
C PRO A 154 26.19 -11.75 -10.59
N SER A 155 24.92 -11.69 -10.97
CA SER A 155 24.42 -10.82 -12.04
C SER A 155 23.91 -9.47 -11.52
N TYR A 156 23.39 -9.42 -10.29
CA TYR A 156 22.67 -8.28 -9.73
C TYR A 156 23.07 -8.00 -8.28
N GLN A 157 24.24 -7.38 -8.08
CA GLN A 157 24.78 -7.09 -6.74
C GLN A 157 24.03 -5.97 -5.97
N ASN A 158 23.26 -5.13 -6.67
CA ASN A 158 22.56 -3.98 -6.06
C ASN A 158 21.08 -4.24 -5.74
N VAL A 159 20.60 -5.46 -5.87
CA VAL A 159 19.18 -5.77 -5.58
C VAL A 159 18.99 -5.94 -4.08
N ASN A 160 18.04 -5.18 -3.51
CA ASN A 160 17.62 -5.35 -2.12
C ASN A 160 16.74 -6.61 -2.01
N ILE A 161 17.13 -7.54 -1.13
CA ILE A 161 16.40 -8.78 -0.87
C ILE A 161 15.65 -8.65 0.45
N GLU A 162 14.34 -8.80 0.38
CA GLU A 162 13.40 -8.56 1.48
C GLU A 162 12.58 -9.83 1.72
N VAL A 163 12.65 -10.40 2.91
CA VAL A 163 11.93 -11.63 3.26
C VAL A 163 10.76 -11.31 4.17
N PHE A 164 9.56 -11.60 3.68
CA PHE A 164 8.31 -11.42 4.42
C PHE A 164 7.91 -12.76 5.03
N ILE A 165 8.01 -12.86 6.34
CA ILE A 165 7.44 -13.96 7.13
C ILE A 165 5.96 -13.61 7.32
N HIS A 166 5.10 -14.30 6.58
CA HIS A 166 3.70 -13.97 6.39
C HIS A 166 2.77 -14.88 7.20
N LYS A 167 1.52 -14.43 7.40
CA LYS A 167 0.47 -15.13 8.19
C LYS A 167 0.80 -15.32 9.67
N VAL A 168 1.40 -14.30 10.28
CA VAL A 168 1.75 -14.30 11.72
C VAL A 168 0.56 -13.99 12.63
N ASP A 169 -0.64 -13.78 12.09
CA ASP A 169 -1.86 -13.40 12.81
C ASP A 169 -2.33 -14.42 13.86
N GLY A 170 -2.16 -15.72 13.59
CA GLY A 170 -2.56 -16.79 14.51
C GLY A 170 -1.50 -17.21 15.53
N LEU A 171 -0.34 -16.54 15.56
CA LEU A 171 0.83 -16.97 16.33
C LEU A 171 1.02 -16.12 17.58
N SER A 172 1.51 -16.74 18.66
CA SER A 172 1.93 -16.00 19.86
C SER A 172 3.21 -15.21 19.59
N ASP A 173 3.44 -14.11 20.33
CA ASP A 173 4.59 -13.24 20.10
C ASP A 173 5.93 -13.95 20.35
N ASP A 174 6.01 -14.83 21.35
CA ASP A 174 7.18 -15.67 21.60
C ASP A 174 7.48 -16.57 20.38
N TYR A 175 6.44 -17.18 19.82
CA TYR A 175 6.59 -18.09 18.67
C TYR A 175 6.97 -17.34 17.39
N LYS A 176 6.52 -16.09 17.21
CA LYS A 176 6.95 -15.23 16.10
C LYS A 176 8.45 -14.96 16.15
N LEU A 177 8.97 -14.63 17.34
CA LEU A 177 10.40 -14.36 17.54
C LEU A 177 11.25 -15.62 17.32
N ASP A 178 10.77 -16.77 17.78
CA ASP A 178 11.44 -18.06 17.57
C ASP A 178 11.49 -18.43 16.08
N ILE A 179 10.37 -18.33 15.35
CA ILE A 179 10.34 -18.58 13.89
C ILE A 179 11.26 -17.61 13.17
N GLN A 180 11.21 -16.31 13.51
CA GLN A 180 12.04 -15.32 12.86
C GLN A 180 13.52 -15.64 13.04
N ARG A 181 13.93 -16.01 14.25
CA ARG A 181 15.30 -16.39 14.55
C ARG A 181 15.71 -17.65 13.81
N ASP A 182 14.85 -18.67 13.78
CA ASP A 182 15.12 -19.93 13.10
C ASP A 182 15.27 -19.75 11.58
N ILE A 183 14.32 -19.04 10.94
CA ILE A 183 14.39 -18.70 9.51
C ILE A 183 15.65 -17.88 9.19
N MET A 184 15.96 -16.88 10.01
CA MET A 184 17.14 -16.03 9.82
C MET A 184 18.44 -16.84 9.92
N GLN A 185 18.55 -17.71 10.93
CA GLN A 185 19.73 -18.56 11.12
C GLN A 185 19.90 -19.53 9.95
N ARG A 186 18.84 -20.24 9.55
CA ARG A 186 18.92 -21.21 8.44
C ARG A 186 19.31 -20.56 7.10
N ILE A 187 18.73 -19.40 6.79
CA ILE A 187 19.08 -18.66 5.56
C ILE A 187 20.54 -18.21 5.62
N GLN A 188 20.99 -17.68 6.76
CA GLN A 188 22.37 -17.23 6.92
C GLN A 188 23.37 -18.39 6.85
N ASP A 189 23.07 -19.52 7.49
CA ASP A 189 23.90 -20.72 7.51
C ASP A 189 24.04 -21.28 6.09
N GLU A 190 22.93 -21.47 5.37
CA GLU A 190 22.96 -21.97 3.98
C GLU A 190 23.68 -21.01 3.03
N LEU A 191 23.54 -19.69 3.18
CA LEU A 191 24.28 -18.73 2.36
C LEU A 191 25.78 -18.73 2.67
N SER A 192 26.14 -18.92 3.95
CA SER A 192 27.53 -19.01 4.39
C SER A 192 28.22 -20.27 3.85
N ASP A 193 27.50 -21.39 3.80
CA ASP A 193 28.00 -22.67 3.22
C ASP A 193 28.34 -22.52 1.73
N HIS A 194 27.64 -21.65 1.01
CA HIS A 194 27.88 -21.37 -0.41
C HIS A 194 28.86 -20.21 -0.67
N GLY A 195 29.47 -19.65 0.39
CA GLY A 195 30.53 -18.65 0.28
C GLY A 195 30.06 -17.20 0.07
N VAL A 196 28.76 -16.92 0.27
CA VAL A 196 28.21 -15.55 0.26
C VAL A 196 28.12 -15.06 1.69
N GLU A 197 29.23 -14.53 2.21
CA GLU A 197 29.23 -13.89 3.53
C GLU A 197 28.59 -12.49 3.41
N ASN A 198 27.53 -12.24 4.17
CA ASN A 198 26.85 -10.94 4.33
C ASN A 198 26.01 -10.45 3.13
N ALA A 199 25.14 -11.28 2.56
CA ALA A 199 24.05 -10.76 1.73
C ALA A 199 23.14 -9.82 2.56
N PRO A 200 22.81 -8.60 2.08
CA PRO A 200 21.95 -7.66 2.80
C PRO A 200 20.48 -8.09 2.72
N ILE A 201 20.13 -9.10 3.52
CA ILE A 201 18.76 -9.62 3.62
C ILE A 201 18.08 -8.95 4.81
N THR A 202 16.91 -8.37 4.58
CA THR A 202 16.08 -7.80 5.64
C THR A 202 14.83 -8.66 5.84
N PHE A 203 14.43 -8.85 7.09
CA PHE A 203 13.30 -9.70 7.47
C PHE A 203 12.16 -8.86 8.05
N HIS A 204 10.94 -9.17 7.63
CA HIS A 204 9.72 -8.50 8.08
C HIS A 204 8.65 -9.50 8.48
N LEU A 205 8.07 -9.31 9.66
CA LEU A 205 6.88 -10.04 10.11
C LEU A 205 5.64 -9.34 9.56
N THR A 206 4.83 -10.04 8.77
CA THR A 206 3.71 -9.43 8.05
C THR A 206 2.42 -10.23 8.20
N SER A 207 1.30 -9.51 8.24
CA SER A 207 -0.04 -10.08 8.16
C SER A 207 -0.93 -9.16 7.35
N ILE A 208 -1.87 -9.71 6.58
CA ILE A 208 -2.89 -8.92 5.87
C ILE A 208 -4.00 -8.40 6.78
N TYR A 209 -4.14 -8.94 7.99
CA TYR A 209 -5.16 -8.50 8.95
C TYR A 209 -4.71 -7.32 9.81
N ASN A 210 -3.39 -7.11 9.89
CA ASN A 210 -2.78 -6.03 10.65
C ASN A 210 -2.11 -5.05 9.71
N HIS A 211 -1.77 -3.87 10.21
CA HIS A 211 -1.11 -2.84 9.42
C HIS A 211 0.38 -3.14 9.14
N SER A 212 0.93 -4.25 9.66
CA SER A 212 2.37 -4.57 9.56
C SER A 212 2.82 -4.84 8.13
N ILE A 213 1.91 -5.28 7.25
CA ILE A 213 2.20 -5.42 5.83
C ILE A 213 2.53 -4.05 5.20
N PHE A 214 1.76 -3.02 5.51
CA PHE A 214 1.99 -1.67 4.98
C PHE A 214 3.26 -1.06 5.55
N GLU A 215 3.57 -1.31 6.83
CA GLU A 215 4.84 -0.89 7.43
C GLU A 215 6.04 -1.56 6.74
N ALA A 216 5.96 -2.87 6.48
CA ALA A 216 7.01 -3.60 5.77
C ALA A 216 7.21 -3.04 4.36
N PHE A 217 6.13 -2.85 3.58
CA PHE A 217 6.23 -2.22 2.26
C PHE A 217 6.79 -0.81 2.30
N SER A 218 6.46 -0.02 3.33
CA SER A 218 7.00 1.32 3.51
C SER A 218 8.52 1.30 3.68
N LYS A 219 9.06 0.36 4.47
CA LYS A 219 10.52 0.17 4.61
C LYS A 219 11.16 -0.29 3.31
N VAL A 220 10.51 -1.19 2.55
CA VAL A 220 11.01 -1.63 1.25
C VAL A 220 11.08 -0.46 0.27
N ILE A 221 10.01 0.33 0.17
CA ILE A 221 9.91 1.46 -0.75
C ILE A 221 10.87 2.59 -0.36
N GLN A 222 11.09 2.83 0.92
CA GLN A 222 12.09 3.78 1.41
C GLN A 222 13.48 3.50 0.85
N LYS A 223 13.89 2.23 0.81
CA LYS A 223 15.18 1.82 0.24
C LYS A 223 15.26 2.04 -1.28
N LEU A 224 14.12 2.17 -1.97
CA LEU A 224 14.05 2.43 -3.41
C LEU A 224 14.09 3.91 -3.77
N ILE A 225 13.78 4.80 -2.83
CA ILE A 225 13.68 6.23 -3.09
C ILE A 225 15.08 6.85 -3.06
N PRO A 226 15.54 7.44 -4.19
CA PRO A 226 16.78 8.19 -4.19
C PRO A 226 16.64 9.44 -3.32
N HIS A 227 17.69 9.81 -2.59
CA HIS A 227 17.73 10.99 -1.72
C HIS A 227 16.76 10.98 -0.52
N LEU A 228 16.37 9.79 -0.02
CA LEU A 228 15.58 9.66 1.22
C LEU A 228 16.15 10.51 2.38
N ALA A 229 17.47 10.53 2.55
CA ALA A 229 18.14 11.30 3.61
C ALA A 229 17.79 12.80 3.61
N THR A 230 17.53 13.39 2.43
CA THR A 230 17.10 14.80 2.32
C THR A 230 15.66 14.99 2.78
N LEU A 231 14.77 14.06 2.45
CA LEU A 231 13.38 14.07 2.92
C LEU A 231 13.32 13.85 4.44
N GLU A 232 14.11 12.92 4.97
CA GLU A 232 14.23 12.70 6.41
C GLU A 232 14.78 13.94 7.12
N ALA A 233 15.80 14.61 6.57
CA ALA A 233 16.32 15.86 7.13
C ALA A 233 15.26 16.97 7.18
N LEU A 234 14.49 17.15 6.11
CA LEU A 234 13.38 18.10 6.06
C LEU A 234 12.31 17.79 7.12
N LEU A 235 11.92 16.52 7.25
CA LEU A 235 10.96 16.10 8.28
C LEU A 235 11.52 16.30 9.69
N ASN A 236 12.80 16.00 9.92
CA ASN A 236 13.46 16.22 11.20
C ASN A 236 13.48 17.72 11.59
N ASP A 237 13.75 18.61 10.63
CA ASP A 237 13.74 20.06 10.86
C ASP A 237 12.32 20.58 11.13
N LEU A 238 11.32 20.04 10.42
CA LEU A 238 9.91 20.33 10.70
C LEU A 238 9.52 19.88 12.11
N CYS A 239 9.89 18.65 12.51
CA CYS A 239 9.62 18.14 13.85
C CYS A 239 10.24 19.01 14.94
N ARG A 240 11.49 19.47 14.73
CA ARG A 240 12.18 20.38 15.65
C ARG A 240 11.52 21.76 15.75
N ALA A 241 11.11 22.34 14.62
CA ALA A 241 10.51 23.66 14.58
C ALA A 241 9.09 23.69 15.18
N CYS A 242 8.29 22.66 14.88
CA CYS A 242 6.89 22.57 15.29
C CYS A 242 6.65 21.83 16.60
N ARG A 243 7.69 21.21 17.19
CA ARG A 243 7.59 20.30 18.33
C ARG A 243 6.63 19.13 18.07
N PHE A 244 6.81 18.50 16.90
CA PHE A 244 6.15 17.24 16.62
C PHE A 244 6.89 16.10 17.30
N GLU A 245 6.12 15.17 17.84
CA GLU A 245 6.64 13.91 18.37
C GLU A 245 7.01 12.98 17.22
N LYS A 246 6.20 12.97 16.16
CA LYS A 246 6.37 12.10 15.00
C LYS A 246 5.81 12.76 13.75
N ALA A 247 6.45 12.53 12.60
CA ALA A 247 5.92 12.95 11.30
C ALA A 247 6.08 11.85 10.25
N TYR A 248 5.04 11.68 9.44
CA TYR A 248 4.96 10.71 8.37
C TYR A 248 4.51 11.39 7.09
N LEU A 249 5.18 11.07 5.99
CA LEU A 249 4.74 11.42 4.65
C LEU A 249 4.11 10.19 4.01
N PHE A 250 2.79 10.18 3.89
CA PHE A 250 1.98 9.07 3.39
C PHE A 250 1.60 9.24 1.93
N ASP A 251 1.54 8.13 1.20
CA ASP A 251 0.74 8.00 -0.01
C ASP A 251 -0.71 7.66 0.36
N VAL A 252 -1.66 8.50 -0.06
CA VAL A 252 -3.08 8.44 0.33
C VAL A 252 -3.76 7.16 -0.22
N LEU A 253 -3.35 6.69 -1.39
CA LEU A 253 -3.97 5.52 -2.02
C LEU A 253 -3.46 4.21 -1.42
N SER A 254 -2.14 4.05 -1.29
CA SER A 254 -1.55 2.80 -0.81
C SER A 254 -1.39 2.72 0.71
N LYS A 255 -1.55 3.83 1.43
CA LYS A 255 -1.30 3.97 2.89
C LYS A 255 0.15 3.71 3.29
N ILE A 256 1.05 3.67 2.31
CA ILE A 256 2.48 3.47 2.52
C ILE A 256 3.11 4.81 2.89
N TYR A 257 3.95 4.84 3.92
CA TYR A 257 4.74 6.04 4.21
C TYR A 257 6.05 6.02 3.41
N ILE A 258 6.31 7.12 2.72
CA ILE A 258 7.46 7.33 1.85
C ILE A 258 8.66 7.79 2.65
N ALA A 259 8.44 8.64 3.65
CA ALA A 259 9.47 9.16 4.53
C ALA A 259 8.90 9.37 5.93
N THR A 260 9.76 9.24 6.93
CA THR A 260 9.44 9.54 8.32
C THR A 260 10.64 10.25 8.95
N ASP A 261 10.43 10.87 10.10
CA ASP A 261 11.53 11.43 10.88
C ASP A 261 12.39 10.32 11.52
N SER A 262 13.55 10.70 12.03
CA SER A 262 14.57 9.78 12.56
C SER A 262 14.17 9.06 13.85
N SER A 263 13.07 9.44 14.51
CA SER A 263 12.59 8.71 15.69
C SER A 263 12.09 7.30 15.29
N PRO A 264 12.16 6.31 16.20
CA PRO A 264 11.66 4.97 15.89
C PRO A 264 10.16 5.01 15.54
N VAL A 265 9.78 4.22 14.53
CA VAL A 265 8.37 4.06 14.15
C VAL A 265 7.68 3.19 15.18
N ASP A 266 6.63 3.73 15.79
CA ASP A 266 5.76 3.01 16.69
C ASP A 266 4.52 2.50 15.93
N MET A 267 4.19 1.23 16.14
CA MET A 267 3.14 0.55 15.37
C MET A 267 1.74 1.13 15.66
N PRO A 268 1.31 1.31 16.92
CA PRO A 268 0.07 2.03 17.25
C PRO A 268 -0.03 3.43 16.63
N SER A 269 1.07 4.19 16.65
CA SER A 269 1.10 5.53 16.07
C SER A 269 0.86 5.50 14.56
N TYR A 270 1.43 4.51 13.87
CA TYR A 270 1.20 4.27 12.45
C TYR A 270 -0.25 3.87 12.15
N GLU A 271 -0.83 2.96 12.95
CA GLU A 271 -2.22 2.50 12.80
C GLU A 271 -3.21 3.66 12.91
N ILE A 272 -3.06 4.51 13.93
CA ILE A 272 -3.92 5.69 14.11
C ILE A 272 -3.78 6.66 12.93
N CYS A 273 -2.55 6.88 12.41
CA CYS A 273 -2.34 7.76 11.27
C CYS A 273 -2.95 7.20 9.97
N SER A 274 -2.84 5.89 9.75
CA SER A 274 -3.42 5.18 8.61
C SER A 274 -4.95 5.27 8.61
N ASP A 275 -5.59 4.94 9.73
CA ASP A 275 -7.04 5.02 9.88
C ASP A 275 -7.53 6.47 9.78
N TYR A 276 -6.73 7.43 10.25
CA TYR A 276 -7.08 8.84 10.15
C TYR A 276 -7.13 9.32 8.68
N ILE A 277 -6.25 8.84 7.81
CA ILE A 277 -6.29 9.15 6.38
C ILE A 277 -7.61 8.66 5.77
N ASP A 278 -8.05 7.44 6.08
CA ASP A 278 -9.33 6.93 5.58
C ASP A 278 -10.50 7.80 6.00
N VAL A 279 -10.55 8.21 7.27
CA VAL A 279 -11.61 9.11 7.77
C VAL A 279 -11.63 10.42 6.98
N ILE A 280 -10.47 11.01 6.71
CA ILE A 280 -10.40 12.26 5.94
C ILE A 280 -10.79 12.06 4.48
N VAL A 281 -10.37 10.96 3.86
CA VAL A 281 -10.74 10.63 2.49
C VAL A 281 -12.26 10.41 2.40
N ASP A 282 -12.84 9.60 3.27
CA ASP A 282 -14.29 9.32 3.29
C ASP A 282 -15.11 10.59 3.53
N VAL A 283 -14.70 11.43 4.48
CA VAL A 283 -15.38 12.72 4.75
C VAL A 283 -15.24 13.66 3.54
N SER A 284 -14.06 13.68 2.90
CA SER A 284 -13.81 14.50 1.71
C SER A 284 -14.59 14.00 0.50
N GLU A 285 -14.80 12.69 0.34
CA GLU A 285 -15.62 12.13 -0.73
C GLU A 285 -17.11 12.46 -0.53
N ILE A 286 -17.60 12.46 0.72
CA ILE A 286 -18.99 12.79 1.03
C ILE A 286 -19.27 14.29 0.86
N TYR A 287 -18.38 15.16 1.39
CA TYR A 287 -18.64 16.61 1.48
C TYR A 287 -17.86 17.46 0.47
N GLY A 288 -16.79 16.93 -0.13
CA GLY A 288 -15.95 17.59 -1.15
C GLY A 288 -16.51 17.48 -2.57
N TRP A 289 -17.78 17.11 -2.72
CA TRP A 289 -18.45 17.02 -4.01
C TRP A 289 -18.39 18.36 -4.77
N GLU A 290 -17.94 18.34 -6.04
CA GLU A 290 -17.97 19.49 -6.94
C GLU A 290 -19.41 19.96 -7.16
N ARG A 291 -19.77 21.06 -6.49
CA ARG A 291 -21.11 21.60 -6.53
C ARG A 291 -21.45 22.02 -7.97
N PRO A 292 -22.65 21.70 -8.49
CA PRO A 292 -23.05 22.12 -9.82
C PRO A 292 -23.04 23.64 -9.93
N LYS A 293 -22.68 24.15 -11.11
CA LYS A 293 -22.53 25.60 -11.36
C LYS A 293 -23.77 26.41 -10.99
N GLU A 294 -24.96 25.86 -11.26
CA GLU A 294 -26.25 26.46 -10.89
C GLU A 294 -26.41 26.65 -9.37
N TYR A 295 -25.89 25.71 -8.57
CA TYR A 295 -25.90 25.79 -7.11
C TYR A 295 -24.86 26.78 -6.57
N ILE A 296 -23.71 26.90 -7.25
CA ILE A 296 -22.70 27.92 -6.93
C ILE A 296 -23.25 29.32 -7.23
N GLU A 297 -23.86 29.52 -8.40
CA GLU A 297 -24.48 30.81 -8.79
C GLU A 297 -25.62 31.21 -7.84
N PHE A 298 -26.39 30.24 -7.32
CA PHE A 298 -27.39 30.48 -6.29
C PHE A 298 -26.76 30.94 -4.95
N LEU A 299 -25.65 30.33 -4.55
CA LEU A 299 -24.94 30.68 -3.31
C LEU A 299 -24.19 32.02 -3.39
N GLU A 300 -23.68 32.37 -4.58
CA GLU A 300 -23.05 33.66 -4.87
C GLU A 300 -24.09 34.78 -5.12
N GLY A 301 -25.38 34.45 -5.06
CA GLY A 301 -26.49 35.36 -5.22
C GLY A 301 -26.78 36.26 -3.99
N PRO A 302 -27.72 37.19 -4.13
CA PRO A 302 -28.09 38.10 -3.05
C PRO A 302 -28.68 37.34 -1.85
N PRO A 303 -28.38 37.74 -0.60
CA PRO A 303 -27.81 39.03 -0.18
C PRO A 303 -26.27 39.08 -0.07
N TRP A 304 -25.56 37.97 -0.31
CA TRP A 304 -24.12 37.89 -0.07
C TRP A 304 -23.37 37.61 -1.38
N ASN A 305 -23.20 38.66 -2.19
CA ASN A 305 -22.54 38.63 -3.50
C ASN A 305 -21.00 38.52 -3.38
N LYS A 306 -20.50 37.46 -2.75
CA LYS A 306 -19.07 37.15 -2.67
C LYS A 306 -18.80 35.83 -3.36
N LYS A 307 -17.74 35.79 -4.17
CA LYS A 307 -17.30 34.56 -4.81
C LYS A 307 -17.00 33.50 -3.75
N LEU A 308 -17.38 32.26 -4.02
CA LEU A 308 -17.16 31.14 -3.11
C LEU A 308 -15.65 30.93 -2.88
N ASP A 309 -14.84 31.15 -3.91
CA ASP A 309 -13.37 31.07 -3.85
C ASP A 309 -12.75 32.03 -2.81
N ASP A 310 -13.35 33.21 -2.58
CA ASP A 310 -12.87 34.18 -1.58
C ASP A 310 -13.28 33.78 -0.15
N GLN A 311 -14.18 32.80 -0.01
CA GLN A 311 -14.64 32.26 1.27
C GLN A 311 -13.86 31.00 1.68
N VAL A 312 -13.16 30.37 0.75
CA VAL A 312 -12.33 29.18 0.99
C VAL A 312 -10.95 29.63 1.46
N ALA A 313 -10.68 29.47 2.76
CA ALA A 313 -9.40 29.86 3.37
C ALA A 313 -8.24 28.94 2.96
N CYS A 314 -8.50 27.64 2.75
CA CYS A 314 -7.52 26.65 2.33
C CYS A 314 -8.10 25.84 1.17
N LYS A 315 -7.41 25.81 0.02
CA LYS A 315 -7.80 24.99 -1.13
C LYS A 315 -7.44 23.51 -0.96
N ASN A 316 -6.49 23.21 -0.08
CA ASN A 316 -5.97 21.87 0.17
C ASN A 316 -6.63 21.29 1.43
N ALA A 317 -6.76 19.96 1.48
CA ALA A 317 -7.28 19.29 2.66
C ALA A 317 -6.35 19.50 3.87
N GLU A 318 -6.88 20.13 4.91
CA GLU A 318 -6.22 20.28 6.21
C GLU A 318 -7.20 19.84 7.28
N SER A 319 -6.75 18.95 8.16
CA SER A 319 -7.55 18.50 9.28
C SER A 319 -6.69 18.31 10.52
N VAL A 320 -7.26 18.67 11.66
CA VAL A 320 -6.65 18.48 12.97
C VAL A 320 -7.65 17.77 13.86
N ILE A 321 -7.26 16.61 14.38
CA ILE A 321 -8.03 15.87 15.38
C ILE A 321 -7.27 15.89 16.70
N VAL A 322 -8.01 16.00 17.80
CA VAL A 322 -7.46 15.90 19.16
C VAL A 322 -8.05 14.66 19.82
N LEU A 323 -7.20 13.71 20.19
CA LEU A 323 -7.63 12.50 20.91
C LEU A 323 -7.82 12.81 22.40
N THR A 324 -8.97 12.42 22.94
CA THR A 324 -9.37 12.70 24.34
C THR A 324 -8.43 12.07 25.37
N ASP A 325 -7.86 10.90 25.07
CA ASP A 325 -7.11 10.09 26.03
C ASP A 325 -5.65 10.56 26.21
N MET A 326 -5.06 11.14 25.16
CA MET A 326 -3.65 11.52 25.13
C MET A 326 -3.41 13.03 25.06
N LYS A 327 -4.45 13.84 24.78
CA LYS A 327 -4.34 15.28 24.45
C LYS A 327 -3.25 15.60 23.41
N ARG A 328 -2.91 14.61 22.57
CA ARG A 328 -1.98 14.74 21.46
C ARG A 328 -2.80 15.01 20.22
N PRO A 329 -2.65 16.17 19.58
CA PRO A 329 -3.30 16.40 18.31
C PRO A 329 -2.55 15.73 17.17
N ILE A 330 -3.34 15.23 16.23
CA ILE A 330 -2.87 14.69 14.97
C ILE A 330 -3.29 15.67 13.89
N MET A 331 -2.30 16.20 13.18
CA MET A 331 -2.48 17.11 12.06
C MET A 331 -2.27 16.34 10.77
N LEU A 332 -3.19 16.49 9.82
CA LEU A 332 -3.06 16.02 8.45
C LEU A 332 -3.09 17.23 7.52
N ARG A 333 -2.12 17.28 6.62
CA ARG A 333 -2.04 18.29 5.56
C ARG A 333 -1.73 17.62 4.23
N GLU A 334 -2.55 17.89 3.23
CA GLU A 334 -2.29 17.46 1.86
C GLU A 334 -1.09 18.21 1.26
N VAL A 335 -0.14 17.46 0.71
CA VAL A 335 1.04 17.97 -0.01
C VAL A 335 0.73 18.02 -1.52
N ASN A 336 0.15 16.94 -2.05
CA ASN A 336 -0.24 16.79 -3.45
C ASN A 336 -1.38 15.76 -3.54
N GLN A 337 -1.96 15.56 -4.73
CA GLN A 337 -3.08 14.62 -4.96
C GLN A 337 -2.83 13.19 -4.46
N TYR A 338 -1.57 12.79 -4.37
CA TYR A 338 -1.16 11.47 -3.90
C TYR A 338 -0.53 11.48 -2.50
N LEU A 339 -0.08 12.64 -2.00
CA LEU A 339 0.72 12.73 -0.78
C LEU A 339 0.04 13.52 0.33
N ALA A 340 0.03 12.95 1.52
CA ALA A 340 -0.40 13.61 2.74
C ALA A 340 0.70 13.57 3.80
N LEU A 341 0.96 14.70 4.45
CA LEU A 341 1.78 14.80 5.63
C LEU A 341 0.89 14.61 6.86
N VAL A 342 1.21 13.62 7.69
CA VAL A 342 0.54 13.36 8.96
C VAL A 342 1.54 13.54 10.09
N ALA A 343 1.25 14.42 11.04
CA ALA A 343 2.13 14.74 12.16
C ALA A 343 1.40 14.61 13.49
N ILE A 344 2.06 13.99 14.46
CA ILE A 344 1.61 13.86 15.85
C ILE A 344 2.31 14.96 16.65
N MET A 345 1.55 15.88 17.25
CA MET A 345 2.10 16.99 18.02
C MET A 345 2.14 16.69 19.52
N CYS A 346 3.08 17.32 20.23
CA CYS A 346 3.13 17.23 21.70
C CYS A 346 1.99 18.04 22.36
N GLU A 347 1.62 17.64 23.59
CA GLU A 347 0.64 18.34 24.42
C GLU A 347 1.03 19.83 24.59
N GLY A 348 0.06 20.74 24.43
CA GLY A 348 0.27 22.19 24.52
C GLY A 348 0.76 22.87 23.24
N SER A 349 1.08 22.13 22.19
CA SER A 349 1.48 22.72 20.89
C SER A 349 0.33 23.42 20.14
N HIS A 350 -0.91 23.20 20.59
CA HIS A 350 -2.13 23.87 20.09
C HIS A 350 -2.10 25.39 20.17
N GLU A 351 -1.45 25.94 21.19
CA GLU A 351 -1.42 27.40 21.40
C GLU A 351 -0.66 28.14 20.28
N LYS A 352 0.19 27.41 19.53
CA LYS A 352 1.00 27.96 18.43
C LYS A 352 0.60 27.42 17.06
N MET A 353 -0.67 27.02 16.89
CA MET A 353 -1.16 26.48 15.63
C MET A 353 -0.82 27.35 14.40
N PRO A 354 -0.92 28.69 14.41
CA PRO A 354 -0.58 29.50 13.24
C PRO A 354 0.89 29.37 12.82
N SER A 355 1.81 29.28 13.78
CA SER A 355 3.24 29.07 13.49
C SER A 355 3.49 27.67 12.94
N VAL A 356 2.75 26.67 13.43
CA VAL A 356 2.83 25.29 12.95
C VAL A 356 2.34 25.22 11.51
N THR A 357 1.16 25.77 11.20
CA THR A 357 0.61 25.79 9.84
C THR A 357 1.55 26.49 8.86
N MET A 358 2.14 27.64 9.25
CA MET A 358 3.10 28.36 8.40
C MET A 358 4.35 27.52 8.10
N ASN A 359 4.91 26.85 9.11
CA ASN A 359 6.08 25.98 8.91
C ASN A 359 5.73 24.75 8.06
N VAL A 360 4.56 24.16 8.27
CA VAL A 360 4.07 23.03 7.47
C VAL A 360 3.89 23.46 6.01
N GLU A 361 3.34 24.64 5.75
CA GLU A 361 3.17 25.19 4.39
C GLU A 361 4.51 25.43 3.70
N ALA A 362 5.50 25.97 4.43
CA ALA A 362 6.86 26.12 3.91
C ALA A 362 7.47 24.75 3.54
N THR A 363 7.29 23.73 4.38
CA THR A 363 7.76 22.37 4.10
C THR A 363 7.04 21.73 2.93
N VAL A 364 5.71 21.88 2.81
CA VAL A 364 4.91 21.39 1.67
C VAL A 364 5.40 22.00 0.35
N THR A 365 5.70 23.30 0.36
CA THR A 365 6.25 24.01 -0.80
C THR A 365 7.64 23.47 -1.15
N GLY A 366 8.52 23.31 -0.16
CA GLY A 366 9.86 22.75 -0.38
C GLY A 366 9.83 21.29 -0.87
N LEU A 367 8.92 20.46 -0.35
CA LEU A 367 8.71 19.10 -0.84
C LEU A 367 8.29 19.09 -2.31
N SER A 368 7.37 19.98 -2.69
CA SER A 368 6.91 20.12 -4.08
C SER A 368 8.06 20.47 -5.04
N GLU A 369 8.93 21.40 -4.65
CA GLU A 369 10.13 21.77 -5.43
C GLU A 369 11.13 20.61 -5.55
N VAL A 370 11.40 19.89 -4.45
CA VAL A 370 12.27 18.71 -4.46
C VAL A 370 11.73 17.65 -5.43
N PHE A 371 10.41 17.45 -5.47
CA PHE A 371 9.79 16.48 -6.36
C PHE A 371 9.76 16.93 -7.82
N GLU A 372 9.61 18.22 -8.10
CA GLU A 372 9.76 18.75 -9.47
C GLU A 372 11.17 18.53 -9.99
N ILE A 373 12.20 18.85 -9.21
CA ILE A 373 13.60 18.65 -9.60
C ILE A 373 13.89 17.16 -9.85
N THR A 374 13.34 16.28 -9.01
CA THR A 374 13.53 14.83 -9.13
C THR A 374 12.82 14.25 -10.37
N LYS A 375 11.65 14.79 -10.75
CA LYS A 375 10.94 14.39 -11.99
C LYS A 375 11.67 14.82 -13.27
N HIS A 376 12.33 15.98 -13.26
CA HIS A 376 13.00 16.53 -14.44
C HIS A 376 14.37 15.90 -14.74
N ARG A 377 14.93 15.12 -13.81
CA ARG A 377 16.26 14.52 -13.94
C ARG A 377 16.21 13.07 -14.43
N LYS A 378 15.31 12.77 -15.37
CA LYS A 378 15.27 11.50 -16.12
C LYS A 378 16.03 11.62 -17.44
#